data_AF-A0A1V5V750-F1
#
_entry.id   AF-A0A1V5V750-F1
#
_cell.length_a   1.000
_cell.length_b   1.000
_cell.length_c   1.000
_cell.angle_alpha   90.00
_cell.angle_beta   90.00
_cell.angle_gamma   90.00
#
_symmetry.space_group_name_H-M   'P 1'
#
loop_
_entity.id
_entity.type
_entity.pdbx_description
1 polymer ?
#
loop_
_entity_poly.entity_id
_entity_poly.type
_entity_poly.pdbx_seq_one_letter_code
_entity_poly.pdbx_strand_id
1 'polypeptide(L)'
;MSLESARAFCVRMMSDEDFRAALGNVKSTAEIDKLVSAEYSFTRTEFAKVIGEFVGHKLEEGELEKLICGFYEEQMNAGNTDVCKVVIEWLGTLKN
;
A
#
# COMPACT_ATOMS: atom_id res chain seq x y z
N MET A 1 4.38 14.68 4.94
CA MET A 1 5.14 13.42 5.10
C MET A 1 5.22 13.14 6.59
N SER A 2 4.41 12.20 7.05
CA SER A 2 4.38 11.75 8.45
C SER A 2 4.15 10.24 8.56
N LEU A 3 4.86 9.59 9.50
CA LEU A 3 4.64 8.20 9.90
C LEU A 3 3.20 7.92 10.35
N GLU A 4 2.55 8.91 10.96
CA GLU A 4 1.13 8.81 11.35
C GLU A 4 0.22 8.66 10.14
N SER A 5 0.53 9.32 9.03
CA SER A 5 -0.21 9.17 7.78
C SER A 5 -0.05 7.77 7.18
N ALA A 6 1.15 7.20 7.23
CA ALA A 6 1.40 5.82 6.79
C ALA A 6 0.64 4.82 7.68
N ARG A 7 0.62 5.03 9.00
CA ARG A 7 -0.18 4.22 9.94
C ARG A 7 -1.68 4.32 9.66
N ALA A 8 -2.19 5.52 9.47
CA ALA A 8 -3.60 5.74 9.15
C ALA A 8 -4.01 5.03 7.85
N PHE A 9 -3.14 5.09 6.82
CA PHE A 9 -3.35 4.33 5.59
C PHE A 9 -3.36 2.81 5.82
N CYS A 10 -2.39 2.26 6.57
CA CYS A 10 -2.40 0.83 6.92
C CYS A 10 -3.66 0.43 7.68
N VAL A 11 -4.09 1.23 8.65
CA VAL A 11 -5.30 0.96 9.43
C VAL A 11 -6.54 0.97 8.54
N ARG A 12 -6.65 1.93 7.62
CA ARG A 12 -7.74 1.95 6.64
C ARG A 12 -7.71 0.72 5.73
N MET A 13 -6.55 0.34 5.21
CA MET A 13 -6.38 -0.88 4.42
C MET A 13 -6.84 -2.17 5.11
N MET A 14 -6.79 -2.22 6.44
CA MET A 14 -7.21 -3.37 7.24
C MET A 14 -8.67 -3.29 7.71
N SER A 15 -9.24 -2.10 7.83
CA SER A 15 -10.56 -1.87 8.46
C SER A 15 -11.64 -1.42 7.49
N ASP A 16 -11.26 -0.87 6.33
CA ASP A 16 -12.15 -0.28 5.33
C ASP A 16 -12.13 -1.17 4.08
N GLU A 17 -13.10 -2.08 4.02
CA GLU A 17 -13.27 -3.04 2.92
C GLU A 17 -13.62 -2.34 1.60
N ASP A 18 -14.38 -1.24 1.63
CA ASP A 18 -14.72 -0.45 0.45
C ASP A 18 -13.48 0.21 -0.15
N PHE A 19 -12.62 0.79 0.70
CA PHE A 19 -11.34 1.35 0.26
C PHE A 19 -10.42 0.28 -0.33
N ARG A 20 -10.36 -0.88 0.32
CA ARG A 20 -9.58 -2.03 -0.15
C ARG A 20 -10.11 -2.57 -1.49
N ALA A 21 -11.44 -2.64 -1.65
CA ALA A 21 -12.08 -3.02 -2.91
C ALA A 21 -11.86 -1.98 -4.02
N ALA A 22 -11.88 -0.68 -3.68
CA ALA A 22 -11.56 0.39 -4.62
C ALA A 22 -10.10 0.26 -5.12
N LEU A 23 -9.15 0.01 -4.21
CA LEU A 23 -7.77 -0.33 -4.57
C LEU A 23 -7.67 -1.61 -5.39
N GLY A 24 -8.50 -2.61 -5.11
CA GLY A 24 -8.64 -3.84 -5.89
C GLY A 24 -9.14 -3.65 -7.32
N ASN A 25 -9.62 -2.45 -7.69
CA ASN A 25 -10.15 -2.13 -9.02
C ASN A 25 -9.34 -1.06 -9.78
N VAL A 26 -8.25 -0.55 -9.20
CA VAL A 26 -7.42 0.48 -9.84
C VAL A 26 -6.70 -0.07 -11.06
N LYS A 27 -6.60 0.75 -12.10
CA LYS A 27 -5.91 0.39 -13.36
C LYS A 27 -4.63 1.17 -13.57
N SER A 28 -4.37 2.19 -12.77
CA SER A 28 -3.18 3.04 -12.90
C SER A 28 -2.77 3.67 -11.57
N THR A 29 -1.50 4.02 -11.46
CA THR A 29 -0.93 4.71 -10.30
C THR A 29 -1.61 6.05 -10.03
N ALA A 30 -2.10 6.73 -11.08
CA ALA A 30 -2.88 7.97 -10.96
C ALA A 30 -4.24 7.78 -10.27
N GLU A 31 -4.87 6.60 -10.38
CA GLU A 31 -6.09 6.29 -9.64
C GLU A 31 -5.80 6.03 -8.17
N ILE A 32 -4.69 5.35 -7.86
CA ILE A 32 -4.22 5.22 -6.48
C ILE A 32 -3.92 6.60 -5.89
N ASP A 33 -3.24 7.48 -6.62
CA ASP A 33 -2.96 8.84 -6.16
C ASP A 33 -4.24 9.63 -5.83
N LYS A 34 -5.30 9.47 -6.61
CA LYS A 34 -6.61 10.08 -6.31
C LYS A 34 -7.25 9.51 -5.05
N LEU A 35 -7.07 8.22 -4.78
CA LEU A 35 -7.58 7.56 -3.59
C LEU A 35 -6.74 7.88 -2.34
N VAL A 36 -5.44 8.07 -2.51
CA VAL A 36 -4.47 8.12 -1.40
C VAL A 36 -3.92 9.52 -1.17
N SER A 37 -3.44 10.21 -2.19
CA SER A 37 -2.68 11.47 -2.06
C SER A 37 -3.52 12.68 -1.62
N ALA A 38 -4.85 12.59 -1.70
CA ALA A 38 -5.73 13.63 -1.15
C ALA A 38 -5.78 13.61 0.39
N GLU A 39 -5.56 12.44 1.00
CA GLU A 39 -5.76 12.23 2.45
C GLU A 39 -4.47 11.82 3.17
N TYR A 40 -3.50 11.25 2.45
CA TYR A 40 -2.28 10.69 3.02
C TYR A 40 -1.02 11.25 2.38
N SER A 41 -0.01 11.53 3.21
CA SER A 41 1.30 12.01 2.80
C SER A 41 2.39 11.29 3.57
N PHE A 42 3.06 10.33 2.94
CA PHE A 42 4.18 9.56 3.49
C PHE A 42 5.20 9.16 2.41
N THR A 43 6.43 8.88 2.81
CA THR A 43 7.47 8.29 1.95
C THR A 43 7.39 6.77 1.92
N ARG A 44 8.06 6.15 0.94
CA ARG A 44 8.27 4.70 0.89
C ARG A 44 8.96 4.19 2.16
N THR A 45 9.95 4.93 2.66
CA THR A 45 10.69 4.59 3.87
C THR A 45 9.80 4.63 5.12
N GLU A 46 8.95 5.65 5.25
CA GLU A 46 7.96 5.75 6.34
C GLU A 46 6.97 4.59 6.28
N PHE A 47 6.46 4.30 5.08
CA PHE A 47 5.52 3.21 4.87
C PHE A 47 6.14 1.84 5.18
N ALA A 48 7.37 1.57 4.71
CA ALA A 48 8.11 0.35 5.03
C ALA A 48 8.36 0.19 6.53
N LYS A 49 8.69 1.28 7.23
CA LYS A 49 8.86 1.25 8.68
C LYS A 49 7.56 0.84 9.38
N VAL A 50 6.44 1.44 8.98
CA VAL A 50 5.13 1.13 9.57
C VAL A 50 4.73 -0.32 9.30
N ILE A 51 4.85 -0.81 8.06
CA ILE A 51 4.52 -2.20 7.76
C ILE A 51 5.46 -3.15 8.53
N GLY A 52 6.74 -2.84 8.63
CA GLY A 52 7.67 -3.62 9.46
C GLY A 52 7.26 -3.67 10.93
N GLU A 53 6.76 -2.57 11.49
CA GLU A 53 6.18 -2.56 12.85
C GLU A 53 4.94 -3.47 12.96
N PHE A 54 4.08 -3.52 11.93
CA PHE A 54 2.90 -4.41 11.91
C PHE A 54 3.26 -5.89 11.78
N VAL A 55 4.28 -6.22 10.97
CA VAL A 55 4.72 -7.62 10.75
C VAL A 55 5.71 -8.07 11.84
N GLY A 56 6.17 -7.16 12.70
CA GLY A 56 7.05 -7.46 13.83
C GLY A 56 8.52 -7.66 13.48
N HIS A 57 8.95 -7.27 12.28
CA HIS A 57 10.36 -7.28 11.87
C HIS A 57 10.65 -6.18 10.85
N LYS A 58 11.94 -5.85 10.69
CA LYS A 58 12.35 -4.86 9.71
C LYS A 58 12.25 -5.45 8.29
N LEU A 59 11.45 -4.82 7.44
CA LEU A 59 11.32 -5.20 6.04
C LEU A 59 12.66 -5.08 5.29
N GLU A 60 12.99 -6.11 4.52
CA GLU A 60 14.06 -6.09 3.53
C GLU A 60 13.59 -5.47 2.20
N GLU A 61 14.55 -5.18 1.32
CA GLU A 61 14.27 -4.61 0.01
C GLU A 61 13.39 -5.56 -0.82
N GLY A 62 12.26 -5.07 -1.34
CA GLY A 62 11.29 -5.87 -2.10
C GLY A 62 10.24 -6.59 -1.24
N GLU A 63 10.34 -6.57 0.09
CA GLU A 63 9.32 -7.17 0.96
C GLU A 63 8.08 -6.29 1.10
N LEU A 64 8.27 -4.96 1.10
CA LEU A 64 7.18 -4.00 1.19
C LEU A 64 6.10 -4.29 0.14
N GLU A 65 6.52 -4.53 -1.09
CA GLU A 65 5.65 -4.82 -2.24
C GLU A 65 4.75 -6.04 -2.04
N LYS A 66 5.22 -7.03 -1.25
CA LYS A 66 4.51 -8.28 -0.99
C LYS A 66 3.69 -8.23 0.30
N LEU A 67 4.02 -7.33 1.22
CA LEU A 67 3.46 -7.27 2.58
C LEU A 67 2.50 -6.10 2.79
N ILE A 68 2.06 -5.40 1.74
CA ILE A 68 1.11 -4.29 1.79
C ILE A 68 -0.20 -4.71 2.48
N CYS A 69 -0.25 -4.69 3.81
CA CYS A 69 -1.42 -5.02 4.63
C CYS A 69 -2.20 -6.28 4.20
N GLY A 70 -1.51 -7.31 3.69
CA GLY A 70 -2.13 -8.54 3.15
C GLY A 70 -2.87 -8.36 1.81
N PHE A 71 -2.90 -7.15 1.25
CA PHE A 71 -3.55 -6.85 -0.03
C PHE A 71 -2.89 -7.58 -1.19
N TYR A 72 -1.56 -7.61 -1.24
CA TYR A 72 -0.85 -8.27 -2.33
C TYR A 72 -1.20 -9.77 -2.44
N GLU A 73 -1.17 -10.49 -1.33
CA GLU A 73 -1.53 -11.92 -1.30
C GLU A 73 -3.00 -12.13 -1.67
N GLU A 74 -3.91 -11.31 -1.13
CA GLU A 74 -5.33 -11.36 -1.45
C GLU A 74 -5.61 -11.14 -2.94
N GLN A 75 -5.04 -10.10 -3.54
CA GLN A 75 -5.24 -9.80 -4.95
C GLN A 75 -4.59 -10.85 -5.86
N MET A 76 -3.43 -11.40 -5.47
CA MET A 76 -2.82 -12.53 -6.17
C MET A 76 -3.73 -13.76 -6.13
N ASN A 77 -4.31 -14.09 -4.97
CA ASN A 77 -5.26 -15.19 -4.82
C ASN A 77 -6.56 -14.98 -5.61
N ALA A 78 -7.00 -13.72 -5.73
CA ALA A 78 -8.15 -13.33 -6.55
C ALA A 78 -7.85 -13.31 -8.06
N GLY A 79 -6.59 -13.49 -8.48
CA GLY A 79 -6.17 -13.42 -9.89
C GLY A 79 -5.95 -11.99 -10.41
N ASN A 80 -6.02 -10.98 -9.55
CA ASN A 80 -5.86 -9.56 -9.86
C ASN A 80 -4.39 -9.15 -9.97
N THR A 81 -3.61 -9.89 -10.76
CA THR A 81 -2.15 -9.68 -10.88
C THR A 81 -1.78 -8.31 -11.43
N ASP A 82 -2.63 -7.71 -12.27
CA ASP A 82 -2.39 -6.36 -12.81
C ASP A 82 -2.54 -5.28 -11.75
N VAL A 83 -3.48 -5.43 -10.81
CA VAL A 83 -3.65 -4.51 -9.68
C VAL A 83 -2.39 -4.53 -8.80
N CYS A 84 -1.85 -5.72 -8.52
CA CYS A 84 -0.59 -5.86 -7.80
C CYS A 84 0.56 -5.11 -8.48
N LYS A 85 0.68 -5.21 -9.82
CA LYS A 85 1.70 -4.45 -10.58
C LYS A 85 1.50 -2.95 -10.44
N VAL A 86 0.26 -2.47 -10.53
CA VAL A 86 -0.06 -1.05 -10.42
C VAL A 86 0.28 -0.52 -9.02
N VAL A 87 -0.04 -1.27 -7.96
CA VAL A 87 0.30 -0.88 -6.59
C VAL A 87 1.81 -0.88 -6.36
N ILE A 88 2.54 -1.87 -6.90
CA ILE A 88 4.01 -1.91 -6.84
C ILE A 88 4.62 -0.71 -7.58
N GLU A 89 4.11 -0.39 -8.77
CA GLU A 89 4.56 0.76 -9.54
C GLU A 89 4.32 2.06 -8.75
N TRP A 90 3.15 2.20 -8.11
CA TRP A 90 2.82 3.33 -7.25
C TRP A 90 3.77 3.43 -6.03
N LEU A 91 4.12 2.32 -5.38
CA LEU A 91 5.13 2.35 -4.32
C LEU A 91 6.49 2.85 -4.82
N GLY A 92 6.81 2.60 -6.09
CA GLY A 92 8.01 3.11 -6.75
C GLY A 92 7.96 4.62 -7.05
N THR A 93 6.76 5.23 -7.11
CA THR A 93 6.61 6.69 -7.29
C THR A 93 6.70 7.46 -5.98
N LEU A 94 6.51 6.78 -4.83
CA LEU A 94 6.70 7.38 -3.52
C LEU A 94 8.15 7.83 -3.34
N LYS A 95 8.31 9.00 -2.72
CA LYS A 95 9.64 9.52 -2.35
C LYS A 95 10.32 8.56 -1.38
N ASN A 96 11.65 8.44 -1.46
CA ASN A 96 12.45 7.72 -0.47
C ASN A 96 12.70 8.57 0.77
#